data_AF-A0A087CM94-F1
#
_entry.id   AF-A0A087CM94-F1
#
_cell.length_a   1.000
_cell.length_b   1.000
_cell.length_c   1.000
_cell.angle_alpha   90.00
_cell.angle_beta   90.00
_cell.angle_gamma   90.00
#
_symmetry.space_group_name_H-M   'P 1'
#
loop_
_entity.id
_entity.type
_entity.pdbx_description
1 polymer ?
#
loop_
_entity_poly.entity_id
_entity_poly.type
_entity_poly.pdbx_seq_one_letter_code
_entity_poly.pdbx_strand_id
1 'polypeptide(L)'
;MSVFTQYKRAIAGLAAVATLAASFAAAVPAMADDQPATYPSDSTKADPQVLLKEFNNYWTPVDNPNNDETTVFRGDVTDAGASILKQNDDLTVAINNKAADDDAAGTKVDDHYSQLQKALIDGDQNNRETYWDAFGPIMGEWFWDGMVVDPTTKTRALQKTYDLLNGMVGYIPVTGAKYSFNYPRPSLNRTTGGDLFDRSANGKNDMKGLAAELPLKRAADWDNPWQDPYRNLPHGAGYSGLAGSLDDSGKYKNNPSQSFPSGHTMAFYTSGLVLAAMMPEFAPQIAARAAEGGNNRIVLGVHYPLDIIGGRIVGEASAAGRLNDDVYFEQVVKPAQQELRDYLTKRGQEAGYGNTLDEIIAKTNATTTNGYKNLNTDAVATEPVTDVKSAVDVYTQRLTYGFAPVSATDQPARVPAGAEGLLRTVFPTLTADQRREVLARTEIQSGYPLDSTSDGWQRLNLAAAFSSKVTLDANGNVVNVEPGQKAEVVKQEVPDNGNNNGGDNGGNNGNNNNGSNNQNNNAGNNNNGSNNQNNNGGNQNNNGSVNKPQNGKDNGKNNASDKNGKLTDTGADVSVFAGITVLFLAAGAALAIARRVRR
;
A
#
# COMPACT_ATOMS: atom_id res chain seq x y z
N MET A 1 -15.48 30.68 -61.15
CA MET A 1 -16.95 30.71 -61.31
C MET A 1 -17.28 29.89 -62.54
N SER A 2 -18.13 28.87 -62.56
CA SER A 2 -18.94 28.18 -61.57
C SER A 2 -19.34 26.87 -62.26
N VAL A 3 -18.98 25.70 -61.73
CA VAL A 3 -19.60 24.43 -62.13
C VAL A 3 -19.84 23.64 -60.86
N PHE A 4 -21.06 23.75 -60.34
CA PHE A 4 -21.62 22.87 -59.33
C PHE A 4 -22.32 21.71 -60.05
N THR A 5 -22.04 20.46 -59.63
CA THR A 5 -23.03 19.48 -59.10
C THR A 5 -22.37 18.10 -59.11
N GLN A 6 -22.18 17.49 -57.93
CA GLN A 6 -22.73 16.18 -57.54
C GLN A 6 -22.12 15.72 -56.20
N TYR A 7 -23.00 15.61 -55.20
CA TYR A 7 -22.76 14.91 -53.94
C TYR A 7 -22.92 13.39 -54.17
N LYS A 8 -21.92 12.59 -53.76
CA LYS A 8 -22.08 11.28 -53.11
C LYS A 8 -20.73 10.72 -52.60
N ARG A 9 -20.65 10.63 -51.27
CA ARG A 9 -19.95 9.67 -50.39
C ARG A 9 -18.65 9.01 -50.87
N ALA A 10 -17.57 9.24 -50.13
CA ALA A 10 -16.79 8.23 -49.38
C ALA A 10 -15.42 8.82 -48.99
N ILE A 11 -15.18 9.13 -47.70
CA ILE A 11 -13.82 9.16 -47.16
C ILE A 11 -13.85 8.52 -45.77
N ALA A 12 -13.26 7.33 -45.70
CA ALA A 12 -12.92 6.62 -44.48
C ALA A 12 -11.78 7.37 -43.76
N GLY A 13 -11.88 7.40 -42.43
CA GLY A 13 -10.88 7.98 -41.56
C GLY A 13 -9.58 7.18 -41.53
N LEU A 14 -8.48 7.92 -41.42
CA LEU A 14 -7.18 7.46 -40.96
C LEU A 14 -6.63 8.58 -40.07
N ALA A 15 -6.98 8.52 -38.78
CA ALA A 15 -6.31 9.30 -37.76
C ALA A 15 -5.11 8.46 -37.28
N ALA A 16 -3.92 8.82 -37.76
CA ALA A 16 -2.67 8.26 -37.26
C ALA A 16 -2.38 8.85 -35.87
N VAL A 17 -2.44 8.01 -34.84
CA VAL A 17 -1.92 8.33 -33.50
C VAL A 17 -0.40 8.30 -33.58
N ALA A 18 0.22 9.46 -33.69
CA ALA A 18 1.67 9.62 -33.63
C ALA A 18 2.09 9.70 -32.15
N THR A 19 2.63 8.60 -31.63
CA THR A 19 3.28 8.56 -30.32
C THR A 19 4.59 9.34 -30.41
N LEU A 20 4.59 10.57 -29.91
CA LEU A 20 5.78 11.42 -29.76
C LEU A 20 6.62 10.90 -28.58
N ALA A 21 7.50 9.94 -28.84
CA ALA A 21 8.64 9.64 -27.99
C ALA A 21 9.79 10.58 -28.35
N ALA A 22 9.90 11.70 -27.64
CA ALA A 22 11.03 12.62 -27.76
C ALA A 22 12.14 12.19 -26.78
N SER A 23 13.15 11.48 -27.28
CA SER A 23 14.39 11.19 -26.55
C SER A 23 15.45 12.23 -26.91
N PHE A 24 15.81 13.11 -25.96
CA PHE A 24 17.01 13.93 -26.02
C PHE A 24 18.09 13.29 -25.15
N ALA A 25 19.21 12.90 -25.77
CA ALA A 25 20.46 12.63 -25.06
C ALA A 25 21.23 13.95 -24.94
N ALA A 26 21.34 14.48 -23.73
CA ALA A 26 22.32 15.52 -23.40
C ALA A 26 23.35 14.90 -22.47
N ALA A 27 24.62 15.00 -22.85
CA ALA A 27 25.75 14.55 -22.06
C ALA A 27 25.78 15.27 -20.70
N VAL A 28 25.61 14.51 -19.62
CA VAL A 28 25.83 14.98 -18.25
C VAL A 28 27.33 14.80 -17.95
N PRO A 29 28.06 15.81 -17.45
CA PRO A 29 29.41 15.61 -16.97
C PRO A 29 29.37 14.67 -15.75
N ALA A 30 30.18 13.61 -15.79
CA ALA A 30 30.34 12.67 -14.68
C ALA A 30 30.80 13.40 -13.41
N MET A 31 29.89 13.55 -12.45
CA MET A 31 30.25 13.71 -11.05
C MET A 31 30.47 12.30 -10.51
N ALA A 32 31.70 12.00 -10.09
CA ALA A 32 32.04 10.72 -9.49
C ALA A 32 31.17 10.52 -8.24
N ASP A 33 30.36 9.46 -8.26
CA ASP A 33 29.43 9.12 -7.19
C ASP A 33 30.09 8.05 -6.31
N ASP A 34 30.55 8.44 -5.12
CA ASP A 34 31.06 7.55 -4.07
C ASP A 34 29.89 6.78 -3.37
N GLN A 35 28.90 6.33 -4.15
CA GLN A 35 27.85 5.45 -3.64
C GLN A 35 28.37 4.01 -3.63
N PRO A 36 28.18 3.24 -2.55
CA PRO A 36 28.56 1.84 -2.53
C PRO A 36 27.77 1.10 -3.61
N ALA A 37 28.48 0.26 -4.39
CA ALA A 37 27.88 -0.51 -5.48
C ALA A 37 26.78 -1.49 -5.00
N THR A 38 26.74 -1.77 -3.69
CA THR A 38 25.78 -2.65 -3.02
C THR A 38 25.57 -2.19 -1.58
N TYR A 39 24.35 -2.30 -1.06
CA TYR A 39 24.06 -2.06 0.35
C TYR A 39 23.94 -3.39 1.13
N PRO A 40 24.18 -3.43 2.45
CA PRO A 40 24.01 -4.64 3.27
C PRO A 40 22.69 -5.39 3.01
N SER A 41 21.59 -4.65 2.92
CA SER A 41 20.23 -5.14 2.63
C SER A 41 20.10 -5.83 1.27
N ASP A 42 21.02 -5.66 0.32
CA ASP A 42 20.96 -6.35 -0.97
C ASP A 42 21.24 -7.85 -0.86
N SER A 43 21.88 -8.28 0.23
CA SER A 43 22.22 -9.69 0.51
C SER A 43 21.23 -10.42 1.42
N THR A 44 20.29 -9.70 2.04
CA THR A 44 19.34 -10.23 3.03
C THR A 44 17.88 -9.99 2.63
N LYS A 45 17.60 -9.93 1.33
CA LYS A 45 16.24 -9.72 0.80
C LYS A 45 15.33 -10.86 1.24
N ALA A 46 14.14 -10.51 1.73
CA ALA A 46 13.10 -11.49 1.97
C ALA A 46 12.67 -12.15 0.65
N ASP A 47 12.34 -13.44 0.68
CA ASP A 47 11.85 -14.18 -0.49
C ASP A 47 10.31 -14.16 -0.53
N PRO A 48 9.69 -13.50 -1.52
CA PRO A 48 8.25 -13.48 -1.68
C PRO A 48 7.61 -14.87 -1.79
N GLN A 49 8.29 -15.86 -2.39
CA GLN A 49 7.76 -17.23 -2.51
C GLN A 49 7.68 -17.92 -1.15
N VAL A 50 8.62 -17.62 -0.24
CA VAL A 50 8.61 -18.14 1.13
C VAL A 50 7.54 -17.44 1.96
N LEU A 51 7.50 -16.11 1.94
CA LEU A 51 6.54 -15.32 2.74
C LEU A 51 5.09 -15.67 2.40
N LEU A 52 4.81 -15.96 1.13
CA LEU A 52 3.45 -16.14 0.63
C LEU A 52 3.07 -17.61 0.42
N LYS A 53 3.92 -18.55 0.86
CA LYS A 53 3.76 -19.98 0.59
C LYS A 53 2.42 -20.56 1.07
N GLU A 54 1.82 -19.99 2.12
CA GLU A 54 0.49 -20.39 2.60
C GLU A 54 -0.58 -20.33 1.49
N PHE A 55 -0.43 -19.47 0.48
CA PHE A 55 -1.38 -19.42 -0.63
C PHE A 55 -1.58 -20.78 -1.32
N ASN A 56 -0.57 -21.66 -1.27
CA ASN A 56 -0.67 -23.02 -1.80
C ASN A 56 -1.65 -23.93 -1.03
N ASN A 57 -2.09 -23.51 0.16
CA ASN A 57 -3.18 -24.19 0.88
C ASN A 57 -4.53 -23.96 0.20
N TYR A 58 -4.67 -22.90 -0.61
CA TYR A 58 -5.92 -22.52 -1.28
C TYR A 58 -5.91 -22.85 -2.78
N TRP A 59 -4.72 -22.86 -3.38
CA TRP A 59 -4.52 -23.06 -4.80
C TRP A 59 -3.29 -23.94 -5.05
N THR A 60 -3.42 -25.00 -5.85
CA THR A 60 -2.28 -25.83 -6.28
C THR A 60 -1.83 -25.39 -7.66
N PRO A 61 -0.72 -24.64 -7.80
CA PRO A 61 -0.26 -24.18 -9.10
C PRO A 61 0.30 -25.33 -9.95
N VAL A 62 0.06 -25.24 -11.26
CA VAL A 62 0.93 -25.94 -12.22
C VAL A 62 2.23 -25.14 -12.35
N ASP A 63 3.36 -25.84 -12.24
CA ASP A 63 4.69 -25.24 -12.29
C ASP A 63 4.91 -24.45 -13.59
N ASN A 64 5.40 -23.22 -13.46
CA ASN A 64 5.62 -22.33 -14.59
C ASN A 64 6.78 -21.33 -14.37
N PRO A 65 8.00 -21.80 -14.06
CA PRO A 65 9.11 -20.93 -13.64
C PRO A 65 9.60 -19.98 -14.75
N ASN A 66 9.34 -20.33 -16.02
CA ASN A 66 9.77 -19.58 -17.19
C ASN A 66 8.63 -18.77 -17.83
N ASN A 67 7.47 -18.71 -17.17
CA ASN A 67 6.26 -18.06 -17.69
C ASN A 67 5.83 -18.54 -19.09
N ASP A 68 5.89 -19.84 -19.31
CA ASP A 68 5.46 -20.51 -20.52
C ASP A 68 3.96 -20.24 -20.78
N GLU A 69 3.66 -19.82 -22.00
CA GLU A 69 2.31 -19.45 -22.45
C GLU A 69 1.31 -20.63 -22.45
N THR A 70 1.80 -21.86 -22.50
CA THR A 70 0.94 -23.07 -22.54
C THR A 70 0.40 -23.43 -21.16
N THR A 71 1.17 -23.13 -20.10
CA THR A 71 0.85 -23.43 -18.70
C THR A 71 0.57 -22.20 -17.86
N VAL A 72 0.64 -20.99 -18.41
CA VAL A 72 0.26 -19.77 -17.68
C VAL A 72 -1.20 -19.82 -17.22
N PHE A 73 -1.45 -19.31 -16.01
CA PHE A 73 -2.76 -19.28 -15.36
C PHE A 73 -3.33 -20.68 -15.07
N ARG A 74 -2.47 -21.66 -14.79
CA ARG A 74 -2.87 -23.05 -14.53
C ARG A 74 -2.66 -23.47 -13.09
N GLY A 75 -3.59 -24.28 -12.61
CA GLY A 75 -3.61 -24.86 -11.28
C GLY A 75 -5.03 -25.22 -10.89
N ASP A 76 -5.21 -25.70 -9.67
CA ASP A 76 -6.48 -26.19 -9.17
C ASP A 76 -6.81 -25.58 -7.80
N VAL A 77 -8.09 -25.30 -7.57
CA VAL A 77 -8.58 -24.92 -6.26
C VAL A 77 -8.48 -26.13 -5.33
N THR A 78 -7.96 -25.94 -4.12
CA THR A 78 -7.93 -26.99 -3.11
C THR A 78 -9.28 -27.07 -2.38
N ASP A 79 -9.55 -28.19 -1.70
CA ASP A 79 -10.77 -28.30 -0.89
C ASP A 79 -10.82 -27.26 0.25
N ALA A 80 -9.67 -26.95 0.86
CA ALA A 80 -9.54 -25.89 1.85
C ALA A 80 -9.72 -24.48 1.24
N GLY A 81 -9.31 -24.31 -0.01
CA GLY A 81 -9.39 -23.06 -0.76
C GLY A 81 -10.80 -22.72 -1.23
N ALA A 82 -11.70 -23.68 -1.42
CA ALA A 82 -13.01 -23.44 -2.02
C ALA A 82 -13.80 -22.32 -1.32
N SER A 83 -13.84 -22.31 0.02
CA SER A 83 -14.56 -21.26 0.77
C SER A 83 -13.84 -19.91 0.77
N ILE A 84 -12.52 -19.93 0.98
CA ILE A 84 -11.69 -18.72 1.04
C ILE A 84 -11.63 -18.02 -0.32
N LEU A 85 -11.39 -18.78 -1.40
CA LEU A 85 -11.39 -18.24 -2.75
C LEU A 85 -12.79 -17.82 -3.21
N LYS A 86 -13.87 -18.44 -2.70
CA LYS A 86 -15.23 -17.91 -2.90
C LYS A 86 -15.39 -16.51 -2.31
N GLN A 87 -14.98 -16.29 -1.05
CA GLN A 87 -15.04 -14.95 -0.45
C GLN A 87 -14.14 -13.96 -1.20
N ASN A 88 -12.98 -14.41 -1.68
CA ASN A 88 -12.06 -13.64 -2.51
C ASN A 88 -12.72 -13.16 -3.82
N ASP A 89 -13.51 -14.03 -4.47
CA ASP A 89 -14.30 -13.74 -5.66
C ASP A 89 -15.46 -12.76 -5.36
N ASP A 90 -16.26 -13.06 -4.33
CA ASP A 90 -17.44 -12.28 -3.96
C ASP A 90 -17.06 -10.82 -3.63
N LEU A 91 -15.97 -10.62 -2.88
CA LEU A 91 -15.46 -9.28 -2.55
C LEU A 91 -14.92 -8.54 -3.78
N THR A 92 -14.23 -9.25 -4.68
CA THR A 92 -13.75 -8.66 -5.93
C THR A 92 -14.91 -8.09 -6.74
N VAL A 93 -15.96 -8.88 -6.92
CA VAL A 93 -17.18 -8.47 -7.64
C VAL A 93 -17.86 -7.30 -6.92
N ALA A 94 -18.02 -7.38 -5.59
CA ALA A 94 -18.70 -6.33 -4.82
C ALA A 94 -17.98 -4.97 -4.91
N ILE A 95 -16.66 -4.95 -4.72
CA ILE A 95 -15.86 -3.70 -4.75
C ILE A 95 -15.84 -3.10 -6.16
N ASN A 96 -15.57 -3.93 -7.19
CA ASN A 96 -15.53 -3.48 -8.58
C ASN A 96 -16.89 -2.94 -9.05
N ASN A 97 -17.98 -3.69 -8.81
CA ASN A 97 -19.30 -3.30 -9.29
C ASN A 97 -19.82 -2.05 -8.58
N LYS A 98 -19.56 -1.91 -7.28
CA LYS A 98 -19.92 -0.70 -6.53
C LYS A 98 -19.18 0.52 -7.08
N ALA A 99 -17.87 0.44 -7.29
CA ALA A 99 -17.11 1.57 -7.82
C ALA A 99 -17.57 1.99 -9.23
N ALA A 100 -17.93 1.03 -10.07
CA ALA A 100 -18.49 1.30 -11.39
C ALA A 100 -19.90 1.95 -11.32
N ASP A 101 -20.76 1.50 -10.40
CA ASP A 101 -22.07 2.10 -10.18
C ASP A 101 -21.97 3.52 -9.62
N ASP A 102 -21.06 3.73 -8.68
CA ASP A 102 -20.77 5.04 -8.09
C ASP A 102 -20.21 6.01 -9.14
N ASP A 103 -19.31 5.57 -10.00
CA ASP A 103 -18.79 6.38 -11.13
C ASP A 103 -19.89 6.75 -12.12
N ALA A 104 -20.73 5.79 -12.51
CA ALA A 104 -21.88 6.04 -13.38
C ALA A 104 -22.89 7.02 -12.77
N ALA A 105 -23.02 7.03 -11.43
CA ALA A 105 -23.83 7.98 -10.68
C ALA A 105 -23.15 9.34 -10.45
N GLY A 106 -21.88 9.51 -10.82
CA GLY A 106 -21.09 10.71 -10.56
C GLY A 106 -20.69 10.90 -9.10
N THR A 107 -20.70 9.82 -8.32
CA THR A 107 -20.33 9.83 -6.90
C THR A 107 -18.83 9.99 -6.76
N LYS A 108 -18.41 11.14 -6.24
CA LYS A 108 -17.01 11.43 -5.96
C LYS A 108 -16.61 10.92 -4.59
N VAL A 109 -15.36 10.50 -4.48
CA VAL A 109 -14.73 10.03 -3.24
C VAL A 109 -13.72 11.05 -2.70
N ASP A 110 -13.42 12.08 -3.46
CA ASP A 110 -12.76 13.29 -3.00
C ASP A 110 -13.37 14.51 -3.73
N ASP A 111 -12.69 15.66 -3.73
CA ASP A 111 -13.19 16.87 -4.39
C ASP A 111 -13.17 16.78 -5.94
N HIS A 112 -12.44 15.81 -6.49
CA HIS A 112 -12.11 15.71 -7.91
C HIS A 112 -12.70 14.47 -8.59
N TYR A 113 -12.56 13.29 -7.98
CA TYR A 113 -12.62 12.00 -8.65
C TYR A 113 -13.62 11.02 -8.02
N SER A 114 -14.19 10.14 -8.84
CA SER A 114 -14.80 8.89 -8.38
C SER A 114 -13.72 7.87 -7.96
N GLN A 115 -14.12 6.77 -7.30
CA GLN A 115 -13.17 5.71 -6.94
C GLN A 115 -12.59 5.04 -8.18
N LEU A 116 -13.40 4.87 -9.24
CA LEU A 116 -12.95 4.26 -10.50
C LEU A 116 -11.91 5.15 -11.18
N GLN A 117 -12.10 6.47 -11.18
CA GLN A 117 -11.13 7.43 -11.71
C GLN A 117 -9.82 7.42 -10.92
N LYS A 118 -9.88 7.44 -9.57
CA LYS A 118 -8.68 7.27 -8.73
C LYS A 118 -7.97 5.96 -9.03
N ALA A 119 -8.73 4.89 -9.28
CA ALA A 119 -8.16 3.59 -9.58
C ALA A 119 -7.44 3.53 -10.94
N LEU A 120 -7.93 4.29 -11.94
CA LEU A 120 -7.23 4.49 -13.21
C LEU A 120 -5.92 5.27 -13.01
N ILE A 121 -5.94 6.36 -12.25
CA ILE A 121 -4.73 7.15 -11.90
C ILE A 121 -3.70 6.26 -11.22
N ASP A 122 -4.11 5.51 -10.19
CA ASP A 122 -3.23 4.57 -9.50
C ASP A 122 -2.76 3.42 -10.40
N GLY A 123 -3.52 3.12 -11.45
CA GLY A 123 -3.15 2.11 -12.44
C GLY A 123 -1.93 2.47 -13.28
N ASP A 124 -1.57 3.73 -13.36
CA ASP A 124 -0.34 4.18 -13.99
C ASP A 124 0.91 3.93 -13.12
N GLN A 125 0.72 3.56 -11.84
CA GLN A 125 1.78 3.27 -10.88
C GLN A 125 2.79 4.43 -10.75
N ASN A 126 2.29 5.66 -10.79
CA ASN A 126 3.12 6.86 -10.69
C ASN A 126 3.03 7.47 -9.29
N ASN A 127 4.13 7.43 -8.53
CA ASN A 127 4.18 7.94 -7.16
C ASN A 127 3.78 9.42 -7.04
N ARG A 128 4.02 10.25 -8.06
CA ARG A 128 3.56 11.65 -8.08
C ARG A 128 2.02 11.73 -8.06
N GLU A 129 1.37 10.88 -8.84
CA GLU A 129 -0.08 10.92 -9.07
C GLU A 129 -0.84 10.15 -7.99
N THR A 130 -0.22 9.14 -7.41
CA THR A 130 -0.78 8.38 -6.29
C THR A 130 -0.69 9.13 -4.96
N TYR A 131 0.46 9.73 -4.61
CA TYR A 131 0.69 10.19 -3.22
C TYR A 131 0.50 11.67 -2.94
N TRP A 132 0.26 12.51 -3.96
CA TRP A 132 0.10 13.94 -3.72
C TRP A 132 -1.09 14.24 -2.79
N ASP A 133 -2.20 13.52 -2.93
CA ASP A 133 -3.41 13.73 -2.13
C ASP A 133 -3.27 13.21 -0.68
N ALA A 134 -2.26 12.39 -0.37
CA ALA A 134 -1.91 12.03 1.00
C ALA A 134 -1.52 13.25 1.85
N PHE A 135 -1.03 14.33 1.21
CA PHE A 135 -0.68 15.60 1.84
C PHE A 135 -1.82 16.63 1.86
N GLY A 136 -3.03 16.25 1.42
CA GLY A 136 -4.17 17.15 1.28
C GLY A 136 -4.04 18.14 0.12
N PRO A 137 -5.09 18.95 -0.15
CA PRO A 137 -5.23 19.74 -1.37
C PRO A 137 -4.27 20.95 -1.49
N ILE A 138 -3.54 21.31 -0.42
CA ILE A 138 -2.59 22.44 -0.44
C ILE A 138 -1.17 21.92 -0.58
N MET A 139 -0.69 21.15 0.39
CA MET A 139 0.68 20.63 0.37
C MET A 139 0.87 19.59 -0.74
N GLY A 140 -0.20 18.88 -1.11
CA GLY A 140 -0.19 17.96 -2.24
C GLY A 140 0.15 18.62 -3.57
N GLU A 141 -0.33 19.84 -3.82
CA GLU A 141 0.05 20.58 -5.04
C GLU A 141 1.54 20.91 -5.08
N TRP A 142 2.15 21.20 -3.93
CA TRP A 142 3.59 21.44 -3.87
C TRP A 142 4.37 20.14 -4.10
N PHE A 143 3.95 19.04 -3.48
CA PHE A 143 4.56 17.73 -3.74
C PHE A 143 4.47 17.38 -5.23
N TRP A 144 3.30 17.57 -5.85
CA TRP A 144 3.10 17.38 -7.28
C TRP A 144 4.08 18.22 -8.10
N ASP A 145 4.11 19.54 -7.88
CA ASP A 145 4.99 20.48 -8.59
C ASP A 145 6.46 20.10 -8.47
N GLY A 146 6.89 19.76 -7.25
CA GLY A 146 8.28 19.38 -6.98
C GLY A 146 8.70 18.13 -7.75
N MET A 147 7.73 17.24 -7.99
CA MET A 147 7.89 16.02 -8.75
C MET A 147 7.70 16.22 -10.26
N VAL A 148 7.43 17.41 -10.81
CA VAL A 148 7.36 17.64 -12.27
C VAL A 148 8.77 17.84 -12.85
N VAL A 149 9.02 17.30 -14.05
CA VAL A 149 10.27 17.58 -14.78
C VAL A 149 10.22 19.00 -15.31
N ASP A 150 11.19 19.82 -14.92
CA ASP A 150 11.37 21.14 -15.49
C ASP A 150 11.81 20.99 -16.97
N PRO A 151 11.09 21.59 -17.93
CA PRO A 151 11.35 21.40 -19.35
C PRO A 151 12.66 22.03 -19.82
N THR A 152 13.27 22.93 -19.03
CA THR A 152 14.50 23.64 -19.37
C THR A 152 15.73 22.88 -18.87
N THR A 153 15.74 22.56 -17.58
CA THR A 153 16.86 21.89 -16.88
C THR A 153 16.83 20.38 -17.05
N LYS A 154 15.66 19.81 -17.42
CA LYS A 154 15.40 18.36 -17.51
C LYS A 154 15.56 17.62 -16.17
N THR A 155 15.46 18.34 -15.05
CA THR A 155 15.50 17.79 -13.69
C THR A 155 14.20 18.09 -12.94
N ARG A 156 14.00 17.43 -11.80
CA ARG A 156 12.90 17.73 -10.85
C ARG A 156 13.45 18.56 -9.68
N ALA A 157 12.59 19.31 -9.00
CA ALA A 157 12.98 19.95 -7.74
C ALA A 157 13.09 18.93 -6.59
N LEU A 158 12.31 17.84 -6.69
CA LEU A 158 12.33 16.68 -5.81
C LEU A 158 12.99 15.48 -6.50
N GLN A 159 14.20 15.67 -7.03
CA GLN A 159 14.87 14.64 -7.83
C GLN A 159 15.25 13.42 -6.98
N LYS A 160 15.85 13.61 -5.80
CA LYS A 160 16.23 12.50 -4.92
C LYS A 160 15.02 11.75 -4.38
N THR A 161 13.95 12.49 -4.07
CA THR A 161 12.66 11.93 -3.68
C THR A 161 12.09 11.05 -4.80
N TYR A 162 12.08 11.56 -6.04
CA TYR A 162 11.64 10.79 -7.20
C TYR A 162 12.49 9.53 -7.41
N ASP A 163 13.81 9.64 -7.36
CA ASP A 163 14.72 8.51 -7.59
C ASP A 163 14.56 7.44 -6.50
N LEU A 164 14.42 7.83 -5.24
CA LEU A 164 14.18 6.92 -4.12
C LEU A 164 12.85 6.18 -4.27
N LEU A 165 11.74 6.90 -4.41
CA LEU A 165 10.40 6.27 -4.43
C LEU A 165 10.21 5.32 -5.63
N ASN A 166 10.77 5.66 -6.80
CA ASN A 166 10.66 4.83 -7.99
C ASN A 166 11.71 3.71 -8.02
N GLY A 167 12.93 3.96 -7.53
CA GLY A 167 13.99 2.95 -7.44
C GLY A 167 13.67 1.82 -6.47
N MET A 168 12.94 2.13 -5.39
CA MET A 168 12.55 1.16 -4.36
C MET A 168 11.60 0.06 -4.86
N VAL A 169 10.79 0.33 -5.89
CA VAL A 169 9.84 -0.65 -6.46
C VAL A 169 10.56 -1.90 -7.00
N GLY A 170 11.84 -1.77 -7.40
CA GLY A 170 12.65 -2.89 -7.89
C GLY A 170 13.41 -3.67 -6.82
N TYR A 171 13.36 -3.28 -5.55
CA TYR A 171 14.21 -3.88 -4.50
C TYR A 171 13.85 -5.34 -4.19
N ILE A 172 12.56 -5.63 -3.96
CA ILE A 172 12.03 -6.99 -3.83
C ILE A 172 10.92 -7.20 -4.89
N PRO A 173 11.27 -7.66 -6.11
CA PRO A 173 10.30 -7.87 -7.17
C PRO A 173 9.43 -9.11 -6.91
N VAL A 174 8.15 -9.05 -7.28
CA VAL A 174 7.21 -10.18 -7.13
C VAL A 174 7.11 -11.08 -8.36
N THR A 175 7.87 -10.80 -9.43
CA THR A 175 7.78 -11.53 -10.71
C THR A 175 7.99 -13.03 -10.54
N GLY A 176 9.01 -13.45 -9.79
CA GLY A 176 9.25 -14.87 -9.53
C GLY A 176 8.12 -15.54 -8.74
N ALA A 177 7.52 -14.84 -7.77
CA ALA A 177 6.36 -15.35 -7.04
C ALA A 177 5.14 -15.49 -7.95
N LYS A 178 4.87 -14.54 -8.84
CA LYS A 178 3.77 -14.63 -9.81
C LYS A 178 3.87 -15.88 -10.68
N TYR A 179 5.08 -16.22 -11.14
CA TYR A 179 5.33 -17.40 -11.95
C TYR A 179 5.11 -18.69 -11.15
N SER A 180 5.55 -18.73 -9.88
CA SER A 180 5.37 -19.91 -9.02
C SER A 180 3.94 -20.15 -8.57
N PHE A 181 3.20 -19.11 -8.20
CA PHE A 181 1.80 -19.26 -7.78
C PHE A 181 0.83 -19.36 -8.96
N ASN A 182 1.24 -18.87 -10.13
CA ASN A 182 0.59 -19.04 -11.43
C ASN A 182 -0.94 -18.79 -11.45
N TYR A 183 -1.47 -17.94 -10.57
CA TYR A 183 -2.91 -17.80 -10.32
C TYR A 183 -3.61 -16.93 -11.40
N PRO A 184 -4.73 -17.37 -12.00
CA PRO A 184 -5.49 -16.59 -12.99
C PRO A 184 -6.02 -15.26 -12.44
N ARG A 185 -6.03 -14.22 -13.27
CA ARG A 185 -6.65 -12.92 -12.91
C ARG A 185 -8.18 -13.00 -12.82
N PRO A 186 -8.82 -12.06 -12.10
CA PRO A 186 -10.28 -11.93 -12.12
C PRO A 186 -10.80 -11.61 -13.53
N SER A 187 -10.14 -10.70 -14.25
CA SER A 187 -10.41 -10.38 -15.66
C SER A 187 -9.19 -10.65 -16.54
N LEU A 188 -9.32 -11.41 -17.64
CA LEU A 188 -8.35 -11.44 -18.76
C LEU A 188 -9.04 -11.14 -20.10
N ASN A 189 -8.27 -10.66 -21.08
CA ASN A 189 -8.78 -10.25 -22.38
C ASN A 189 -8.96 -11.45 -23.34
N ARG A 190 -10.19 -11.71 -23.79
CA ARG A 190 -10.43 -12.42 -25.05
C ARG A 190 -11.53 -11.73 -25.87
N THR A 191 -11.19 -10.53 -26.30
CA THR A 191 -11.72 -9.89 -27.52
C THR A 191 -13.23 -9.62 -27.53
N THR A 192 -13.56 -8.42 -27.02
CA THR A 192 -14.77 -7.60 -27.28
C THR A 192 -16.13 -8.12 -26.79
N GLY A 193 -16.74 -7.39 -25.83
CA GLY A 193 -18.20 -7.33 -25.69
C GLY A 193 -18.82 -7.53 -24.30
N GLY A 194 -18.03 -7.76 -23.25
CA GLY A 194 -18.53 -7.91 -21.87
C GLY A 194 -18.05 -9.21 -21.21
N ASP A 195 -16.92 -9.11 -20.53
CA ASP A 195 -16.43 -9.92 -19.40
C ASP A 195 -16.55 -11.47 -19.40
N LEU A 196 -16.50 -12.11 -20.56
CA LEU A 196 -16.34 -13.58 -20.61
C LEU A 196 -14.84 -13.93 -20.58
N PHE A 197 -14.26 -14.02 -19.37
CA PHE A 197 -12.98 -14.68 -19.14
C PHE A 197 -13.14 -15.95 -18.31
N ASP A 198 -12.86 -17.08 -18.96
CA ASP A 198 -12.84 -18.38 -18.31
C ASP A 198 -11.53 -18.59 -17.51
N ARG A 199 -11.58 -18.29 -16.20
CA ARG A 199 -10.53 -18.58 -15.22
C ARG A 199 -10.31 -20.07 -14.99
N SER A 200 -11.25 -20.92 -15.42
CA SER A 200 -11.03 -22.37 -15.46
C SER A 200 -10.08 -22.77 -16.60
N ALA A 201 -9.61 -21.83 -17.41
CA ALA A 201 -8.70 -22.07 -18.52
C ALA A 201 -9.27 -23.03 -19.58
N ASN A 202 -10.56 -22.89 -19.90
CA ASN A 202 -11.32 -23.82 -20.76
C ASN A 202 -11.46 -25.19 -20.10
N GLY A 203 -11.80 -25.22 -18.80
CA GLY A 203 -11.99 -26.42 -17.98
C GLY A 203 -10.71 -27.15 -17.58
N LYS A 204 -9.53 -26.54 -17.77
CA LYS A 204 -8.23 -27.14 -17.41
C LYS A 204 -7.85 -26.95 -15.94
N ASN A 205 -8.43 -25.94 -15.28
CA ASN A 205 -8.32 -25.72 -13.84
C ASN A 205 -9.59 -26.26 -13.18
N ASP A 206 -9.46 -27.12 -12.17
CA ASP A 206 -10.57 -27.49 -11.29
C ASP A 206 -10.90 -26.33 -10.36
N MET A 207 -12.00 -25.65 -10.66
CA MET A 207 -12.48 -24.50 -9.89
C MET A 207 -13.26 -24.91 -8.62
N LYS A 208 -13.44 -26.21 -8.32
CA LYS A 208 -14.16 -26.70 -7.13
C LYS A 208 -15.54 -26.05 -6.91
N GLY A 209 -16.26 -25.79 -8.00
CA GLY A 209 -17.58 -25.16 -7.97
C GLY A 209 -17.58 -23.63 -7.91
N LEU A 210 -16.41 -22.98 -7.87
CA LEU A 210 -16.30 -21.54 -8.11
C LEU A 210 -16.64 -21.20 -9.56
N ALA A 211 -17.13 -19.97 -9.76
CA ALA A 211 -17.51 -19.50 -11.08
C ALA A 211 -16.27 -19.41 -11.99
N ALA A 212 -16.37 -19.96 -13.20
CA ALA A 212 -15.33 -19.78 -14.22
C ALA A 212 -15.14 -18.30 -14.58
N GLU A 213 -16.22 -17.52 -14.53
CA GLU A 213 -16.28 -16.10 -14.90
C GLU A 213 -16.86 -15.28 -13.74
N LEU A 214 -16.33 -14.08 -13.54
CA LEU A 214 -16.85 -13.14 -12.55
C LEU A 214 -17.60 -11.99 -13.26
N PRO A 215 -18.78 -11.59 -12.76
CA PRO A 215 -19.57 -10.50 -13.35
C PRO A 215 -18.98 -9.14 -12.96
N LEU A 216 -17.80 -8.83 -13.50
CA LEU A 216 -17.07 -7.58 -13.29
C LEU A 216 -17.51 -6.52 -14.30
N LYS A 217 -17.29 -5.24 -13.99
CA LYS A 217 -17.45 -4.08 -14.86
C LYS A 217 -16.09 -3.46 -15.12
N ARG A 218 -15.64 -3.49 -16.37
CA ARG A 218 -14.36 -2.90 -16.77
C ARG A 218 -14.45 -1.38 -16.84
N ALA A 219 -13.37 -0.73 -16.38
CA ALA A 219 -13.16 0.68 -16.63
C ALA A 219 -12.89 0.91 -18.13
N ALA A 220 -13.46 1.98 -18.68
CA ALA A 220 -13.00 2.50 -19.96
C ALA A 220 -11.65 3.20 -19.78
N ASP A 221 -10.86 3.27 -20.85
CA ASP A 221 -9.70 4.16 -20.87
C ASP A 221 -10.19 5.61 -20.71
N TRP A 222 -9.48 6.38 -19.91
CA TRP A 222 -9.80 7.77 -19.59
C TRP A 222 -8.84 8.71 -20.33
N ASP A 223 -9.02 8.76 -21.65
CA ASP A 223 -8.15 9.44 -22.60
C ASP A 223 -8.89 10.51 -23.45
N ASN A 224 -8.17 11.14 -24.39
CA ASN A 224 -8.63 12.31 -25.14
C ASN A 224 -9.92 12.03 -25.95
N PRO A 225 -10.97 12.88 -25.88
CA PRO A 225 -11.00 14.23 -25.29
C PRO A 225 -11.46 14.30 -23.83
N TRP A 226 -11.66 13.16 -23.18
CA TRP A 226 -12.29 13.05 -21.87
C TRP A 226 -11.31 12.74 -20.75
N GLN A 227 -10.01 12.98 -20.94
CA GLN A 227 -8.93 12.71 -19.97
C GLN A 227 -9.11 13.46 -18.63
N ASP A 228 -8.27 13.17 -17.62
CA ASP A 228 -8.36 13.77 -16.29
C ASP A 228 -8.58 15.29 -16.39
N PRO A 229 -9.75 15.81 -16.00
CA PRO A 229 -10.07 17.23 -16.17
C PRO A 229 -9.30 18.13 -15.19
N TYR A 230 -8.72 17.57 -14.14
CA TYR A 230 -7.95 18.30 -13.14
C TYR A 230 -6.47 18.38 -13.52
N ARG A 231 -5.82 17.26 -13.89
CA ARG A 231 -4.40 17.26 -14.29
C ARG A 231 -4.16 17.36 -15.79
N ASN A 232 -5.19 17.17 -16.60
CA ASN A 232 -5.10 17.11 -18.05
C ASN A 232 -4.12 16.01 -18.52
N LEU A 233 -4.23 14.82 -17.91
CA LEU A 233 -3.43 13.63 -18.21
C LEU A 233 -4.33 12.45 -18.62
N PRO A 234 -3.93 11.64 -19.61
CA PRO A 234 -4.66 10.43 -19.97
C PRO A 234 -4.33 9.29 -19.00
N HIS A 235 -5.32 8.46 -18.67
CA HIS A 235 -5.14 7.27 -17.84
C HIS A 235 -5.70 6.04 -18.54
N GLY A 236 -4.86 5.04 -18.74
CA GLY A 236 -5.24 3.80 -19.40
C GLY A 236 -5.67 2.74 -18.38
N ALA A 237 -6.73 2.00 -18.67
CA ALA A 237 -7.13 0.88 -17.83
C ALA A 237 -6.16 -0.32 -17.92
N GLY A 238 -5.28 -0.34 -18.94
CA GLY A 238 -4.09 -1.18 -18.99
C GLY A 238 -4.34 -2.70 -19.12
N TYR A 239 -5.59 -3.13 -19.31
CA TYR A 239 -5.97 -4.54 -19.33
C TYR A 239 -5.23 -5.38 -20.39
N SER A 240 -4.89 -4.81 -21.55
CA SER A 240 -4.17 -5.50 -22.63
C SER A 240 -2.74 -5.89 -22.22
N GLY A 241 -2.08 -5.07 -21.41
CA GLY A 241 -0.74 -5.32 -20.88
C GLY A 241 -0.72 -6.38 -19.78
N LEU A 242 -1.80 -6.49 -19.02
CA LEU A 242 -1.91 -7.39 -17.87
C LEU A 242 -2.24 -8.83 -18.26
N ALA A 243 -3.12 -9.00 -19.24
CA ALA A 243 -3.69 -10.29 -19.54
C ALA A 243 -2.86 -11.14 -20.51
N GLY A 244 -1.91 -10.51 -21.19
CA GLY A 244 -1.47 -11.00 -22.47
C GLY A 244 -2.60 -10.82 -23.50
N SER A 245 -2.29 -10.28 -24.67
CA SER A 245 -3.21 -10.17 -25.80
C SER A 245 -2.92 -11.33 -26.73
N LEU A 246 -3.93 -12.10 -27.13
CA LEU A 246 -3.71 -13.21 -28.04
C LEU A 246 -3.61 -12.73 -29.49
N ASP A 247 -2.81 -13.42 -30.29
CA ASP A 247 -2.89 -13.38 -31.74
C ASP A 247 -3.96 -14.34 -32.26
N ASP A 248 -4.19 -14.27 -33.57
CA ASP A 248 -5.22 -15.06 -34.25
C ASP A 248 -4.93 -16.58 -34.18
N SER A 249 -3.73 -16.98 -33.75
CA SER A 249 -3.34 -18.36 -33.50
C SER A 249 -3.55 -18.81 -32.05
N GLY A 250 -3.99 -17.90 -31.18
CA GLY A 250 -4.19 -18.16 -29.75
C GLY A 250 -2.90 -18.10 -28.92
N LYS A 251 -1.83 -17.48 -29.45
CA LYS A 251 -0.56 -17.24 -28.76
C LYS A 251 -0.52 -15.84 -28.13
N TYR A 252 0.14 -15.63 -26.99
CA TYR A 252 0.27 -14.31 -26.40
C TYR A 252 1.25 -13.41 -27.17
N LYS A 253 0.83 -12.18 -27.49
CA LYS A 253 1.61 -11.11 -28.12
C LYS A 253 2.55 -10.38 -27.14
N ASN A 254 2.26 -10.49 -25.84
CA ASN A 254 3.02 -9.92 -24.73
C ASN A 254 3.09 -10.92 -23.58
N ASN A 255 4.11 -10.79 -22.74
CA ASN A 255 4.34 -11.69 -21.61
C ASN A 255 3.15 -11.62 -20.62
N PRO A 256 2.32 -12.67 -20.48
CA PRO A 256 1.18 -12.67 -19.59
C PRO A 256 1.63 -12.57 -18.12
N SER A 257 0.83 -11.96 -17.25
CA SER A 257 1.18 -11.77 -15.83
C SER A 257 0.09 -12.33 -14.92
N GLN A 258 0.47 -13.11 -13.90
CA GLN A 258 -0.41 -13.81 -12.95
C GLN A 258 -0.83 -12.96 -11.76
N SER A 259 -1.99 -13.27 -11.18
CA SER A 259 -2.69 -12.40 -10.23
C SER A 259 -1.94 -12.30 -8.91
N PHE A 260 -1.67 -13.44 -8.30
CA PHE A 260 -1.08 -13.50 -6.98
C PHE A 260 0.45 -13.50 -7.02
N PRO A 261 1.14 -12.68 -6.20
CA PRO A 261 0.63 -11.51 -5.46
C PRO A 261 0.57 -10.26 -6.35
N SER A 262 -0.11 -9.20 -5.92
CA SER A 262 -0.20 -7.94 -6.67
C SER A 262 1.12 -7.15 -6.64
N GLY A 263 1.73 -6.93 -7.80
CA GLY A 263 2.95 -6.11 -7.93
C GLY A 263 2.71 -4.61 -7.78
N HIS A 264 1.54 -4.11 -8.20
CA HIS A 264 1.17 -2.71 -7.95
C HIS A 264 0.98 -2.46 -6.46
N THR A 265 0.31 -3.39 -5.75
CA THR A 265 0.16 -3.28 -4.29
C THR A 265 1.51 -3.29 -3.58
N MET A 266 2.41 -4.21 -3.95
CA MET A 266 3.78 -4.20 -3.42
C MET A 266 4.46 -2.85 -3.64
N ALA A 267 4.31 -2.25 -4.82
CA ALA A 267 4.90 -0.95 -5.10
C ALA A 267 4.28 0.16 -4.25
N PHE A 268 2.95 0.22 -4.12
CA PHE A 268 2.28 1.19 -3.26
C PHE A 268 2.80 1.07 -1.82
N TYR A 269 2.77 -0.11 -1.22
CA TYR A 269 3.26 -0.27 0.15
C TYR A 269 4.76 0.04 0.27
N THR A 270 5.60 -0.38 -0.68
CA THR A 270 7.04 -0.09 -0.63
C THR A 270 7.32 1.41 -0.67
N SER A 271 6.84 2.11 -1.70
CA SER A 271 7.11 3.54 -1.87
C SER A 271 6.36 4.38 -0.84
N GLY A 272 5.13 4.00 -0.50
CA GLY A 272 4.32 4.66 0.52
C GLY A 272 4.96 4.60 1.90
N LEU A 273 5.45 3.43 2.34
CA LEU A 273 6.07 3.31 3.65
C LEU A 273 7.45 4.01 3.72
N VAL A 274 8.18 4.07 2.60
CA VAL A 274 9.39 4.91 2.51
C VAL A 274 9.03 6.40 2.58
N LEU A 275 7.97 6.83 1.89
CA LEU A 275 7.47 8.21 1.96
C LEU A 275 6.98 8.57 3.37
N ALA A 276 6.30 7.63 4.05
CA ALA A 276 5.89 7.78 5.45
C ALA A 276 7.12 7.93 6.37
N ALA A 277 8.22 7.22 6.09
CA ALA A 277 9.45 7.42 6.83
C ALA A 277 10.07 8.81 6.57
N MET A 278 9.95 9.35 5.36
CA MET A 278 10.42 10.70 5.01
C MET A 278 9.54 11.81 5.64
N MET A 279 8.22 11.56 5.75
CA MET A 279 7.21 12.50 6.25
C MET A 279 6.42 11.87 7.40
N PRO A 280 7.04 11.63 8.58
CA PRO A 280 6.41 10.91 9.69
C PRO A 280 5.13 11.58 10.21
N GLU A 281 4.96 12.89 10.01
CA GLU A 281 3.75 13.64 10.36
C GLU A 281 2.51 13.18 9.58
N PHE A 282 2.70 12.55 8.41
CA PHE A 282 1.66 12.05 7.51
C PHE A 282 1.63 10.51 7.44
N ALA A 283 2.43 9.82 8.26
CA ALA A 283 2.62 8.37 8.12
C ALA A 283 1.31 7.56 8.17
N PRO A 284 0.32 7.84 9.05
CA PRO A 284 -0.97 7.15 9.02
C PRO A 284 -1.76 7.39 7.72
N GLN A 285 -1.78 8.62 7.21
CA GLN A 285 -2.48 8.98 5.97
C GLN A 285 -1.82 8.34 4.75
N ILE A 286 -0.49 8.35 4.67
CA ILE A 286 0.26 7.72 3.59
C ILE A 286 0.05 6.21 3.60
N ALA A 287 0.03 5.56 4.78
CA ALA A 287 -0.28 4.13 4.90
C ALA A 287 -1.71 3.82 4.43
N ALA A 288 -2.70 4.63 4.83
CA ALA A 288 -4.07 4.49 4.37
C ALA A 288 -4.22 4.70 2.85
N ARG A 289 -3.48 5.66 2.27
CA ARG A 289 -3.45 5.91 0.82
C ARG A 289 -2.80 4.75 0.06
N ALA A 290 -1.72 4.17 0.59
CA ALA A 290 -1.09 2.96 0.02
C ALA A 290 -2.06 1.77 0.03
N ALA A 291 -2.82 1.61 1.13
CA ALA A 291 -3.88 0.59 1.23
C ALA A 291 -5.00 0.84 0.21
N GLU A 292 -5.40 2.09 -0.01
CA GLU A 292 -6.33 2.46 -1.08
C GLU A 292 -5.79 2.14 -2.47
N GLY A 293 -4.53 2.46 -2.78
CA GLY A 293 -3.90 2.12 -4.05
C GLY A 293 -3.94 0.61 -4.33
N GLY A 294 -3.69 -0.22 -3.31
CA GLY A 294 -3.89 -1.67 -3.38
C GLY A 294 -5.35 -2.04 -3.69
N ASN A 295 -6.30 -1.48 -2.94
CA ASN A 295 -7.73 -1.69 -3.16
C ASN A 295 -8.20 -1.26 -4.55
N ASN A 296 -7.60 -0.21 -5.12
CA ASN A 296 -7.89 0.29 -6.44
C ASN A 296 -7.58 -0.73 -7.55
N ARG A 297 -6.75 -1.74 -7.27
CA ARG A 297 -6.54 -2.86 -8.18
C ARG A 297 -7.72 -3.83 -8.22
N ILE A 298 -8.49 -3.92 -7.12
CA ILE A 298 -9.77 -4.63 -7.06
C ILE A 298 -10.86 -3.80 -7.72
N VAL A 299 -10.86 -2.47 -7.52
CA VAL A 299 -11.77 -1.55 -8.21
C VAL A 299 -11.70 -1.70 -9.73
N LEU A 300 -10.51 -1.89 -10.30
CA LEU A 300 -10.34 -2.18 -11.74
C LEU A 300 -10.64 -3.64 -12.13
N GLY A 301 -10.90 -4.54 -11.19
CA GLY A 301 -11.18 -5.96 -11.44
C GLY A 301 -9.95 -6.77 -11.86
N VAL A 302 -8.73 -6.30 -11.59
CA VAL A 302 -7.50 -6.97 -12.06
C VAL A 302 -6.77 -7.78 -10.98
N HIS A 303 -7.16 -7.62 -9.72
CA HIS A 303 -6.62 -8.33 -8.56
C HIS A 303 -7.72 -8.68 -7.56
N TYR A 304 -7.46 -9.71 -6.75
CA TYR A 304 -8.32 -10.13 -5.65
C TYR A 304 -7.80 -9.63 -4.29
N PRO A 305 -8.64 -9.58 -3.23
CA PRO A 305 -8.22 -9.30 -1.87
C PRO A 305 -6.94 -10.03 -1.40
N LEU A 306 -6.83 -11.34 -1.63
CA LEU A 306 -5.61 -12.08 -1.26
C LEU A 306 -4.36 -11.62 -2.02
N ASP A 307 -4.50 -11.18 -3.28
CA ASP A 307 -3.38 -10.59 -4.04
C ASP A 307 -2.91 -9.28 -3.40
N ILE A 308 -3.85 -8.50 -2.85
CA ILE A 308 -3.56 -7.24 -2.18
C ILE A 308 -2.84 -7.50 -0.85
N ILE A 309 -3.35 -8.45 -0.04
CA ILE A 309 -2.68 -8.86 1.21
C ILE A 309 -1.27 -9.39 0.92
N GLY A 310 -1.10 -10.24 -0.10
CA GLY A 310 0.21 -10.74 -0.49
C GLY A 310 1.15 -9.65 -1.00
N GLY A 311 0.63 -8.69 -1.78
CA GLY A 311 1.39 -7.52 -2.23
C GLY A 311 1.83 -6.63 -1.06
N ARG A 312 0.94 -6.39 -0.08
CA ARG A 312 1.24 -5.64 1.15
C ARG A 312 2.39 -6.30 1.92
N ILE A 313 2.30 -7.60 2.20
CA ILE A 313 3.32 -8.36 2.94
C ILE A 313 4.71 -8.15 2.32
N VAL A 314 4.82 -8.26 0.99
CA VAL A 314 6.09 -8.07 0.29
C VAL A 314 6.52 -6.61 0.31
N GLY A 315 5.59 -5.66 0.17
CA GLY A 315 5.90 -4.23 0.21
C GLY A 315 6.40 -3.75 1.57
N GLU A 316 5.83 -4.27 2.65
CA GLU A 316 6.28 -4.02 4.03
C GLU A 316 7.69 -4.58 4.26
N ALA A 317 7.94 -5.82 3.85
CA ALA A 317 9.27 -6.43 3.93
C ALA A 317 10.31 -5.67 3.10
N SER A 318 9.92 -5.18 1.91
CA SER A 318 10.75 -4.37 1.02
C SER A 318 11.13 -3.03 1.65
N ALA A 319 10.15 -2.28 2.16
CA ALA A 319 10.40 -1.01 2.85
C ALA A 319 11.25 -1.21 4.12
N ALA A 320 10.93 -2.20 4.95
CA ALA A 320 11.67 -2.50 6.16
C ALA A 320 13.13 -2.86 5.88
N GLY A 321 13.40 -3.69 4.86
CA GLY A 321 14.76 -4.08 4.49
C GLY A 321 15.68 -2.89 4.20
N ARG A 322 15.16 -1.86 3.52
CA ARG A 322 15.93 -0.65 3.18
C ARG A 322 15.92 0.41 4.28
N LEU A 323 14.84 0.53 5.05
CA LEU A 323 14.77 1.45 6.19
C LEU A 323 15.59 0.95 7.38
N ASN A 324 15.83 -0.36 7.51
CA ASN A 324 16.66 -0.95 8.55
C ASN A 324 18.15 -1.05 8.16
N ASP A 325 18.50 -0.74 6.92
CA ASP A 325 19.88 -0.67 6.45
C ASP A 325 20.44 0.73 6.71
N ASP A 326 21.32 0.86 7.70
CA ASP A 326 21.88 2.16 8.07
C ASP A 326 22.69 2.81 6.95
N VAL A 327 23.36 2.04 6.09
CA VAL A 327 24.12 2.61 4.97
C VAL A 327 23.16 3.22 3.95
N TYR A 328 22.14 2.46 3.55
CA TYR A 328 21.12 2.95 2.62
C TYR A 328 20.32 4.12 3.20
N PHE A 329 19.97 4.04 4.48
CA PHE A 329 19.20 5.08 5.15
C PHE A 329 19.97 6.40 5.20
N GLU A 330 21.24 6.37 5.59
CA GLU A 330 22.07 7.58 5.68
C GLU A 330 22.42 8.16 4.31
N GLN A 331 22.66 7.32 3.29
CA GLN A 331 23.15 7.78 1.98
C GLN A 331 22.04 8.09 0.98
N VAL A 332 20.87 7.47 1.11
CA VAL A 332 19.77 7.61 0.13
C VAL A 332 18.51 8.19 0.77
N VAL A 333 18.03 7.61 1.87
CA VAL A 333 16.76 8.01 2.48
C VAL A 333 16.86 9.40 3.11
N LYS A 334 17.87 9.66 3.94
CA LYS A 334 18.04 10.96 4.59
C LYS A 334 18.22 12.13 3.61
N PRO A 335 19.06 12.03 2.55
CA PRO A 335 19.17 13.11 1.57
C PRO A 335 17.88 13.39 0.81
N ALA A 336 17.10 12.37 0.46
CA ALA A 336 15.78 12.54 -0.14
C ALA A 336 14.76 13.13 0.84
N GLN A 337 14.77 12.68 2.09
CA GLN A 337 13.94 13.22 3.17
C GLN A 337 14.21 14.72 3.37
N GLN A 338 15.49 15.11 3.43
CA GLN A 338 15.89 16.50 3.58
C GLN A 338 15.41 17.35 2.40
N GLU A 339 15.62 16.88 1.17
CA GLU A 339 15.15 17.54 -0.06
C GLU A 339 13.63 17.79 -0.03
N LEU A 340 12.85 16.75 0.28
CA LEU A 340 11.39 16.86 0.36
C LEU A 340 10.94 17.87 1.42
N ARG A 341 11.49 17.75 2.63
CA ARG A 341 11.09 18.60 3.77
C ARG A 341 11.49 20.05 3.55
N ASP A 342 12.67 20.31 3.02
CA ASP A 342 13.14 21.67 2.69
C ASP A 342 12.29 22.29 1.58
N TYR A 343 11.98 21.53 0.53
CA TYR A 343 11.15 22.00 -0.56
C TYR A 343 9.74 22.38 -0.09
N LEU A 344 9.07 21.50 0.67
CA LEU A 344 7.73 21.79 1.20
C LEU A 344 7.74 22.96 2.18
N THR A 345 8.77 23.06 3.02
CA THR A 345 8.94 24.20 3.94
C THR A 345 9.09 25.51 3.17
N LYS A 346 9.93 25.54 2.14
CA LYS A 346 10.12 26.71 1.28
C LYS A 346 8.82 27.14 0.60
N ARG A 347 8.08 26.18 0.02
CA ARG A 347 6.80 26.47 -0.64
C ARG A 347 5.76 27.00 0.34
N GLY A 348 5.71 26.45 1.56
CA GLY A 348 4.83 26.96 2.61
C GLY A 348 5.21 28.34 3.13
N GLN A 349 6.51 28.66 3.22
CA GLN A 349 7.01 30.00 3.54
C GLN A 349 6.60 31.01 2.48
N GLU A 350 6.83 30.70 1.20
CA GLU A 350 6.46 31.56 0.06
C GLU A 350 4.95 31.80 0.00
N ALA A 351 4.14 30.80 0.39
CA ALA A 351 2.69 30.90 0.46
C ALA A 351 2.15 31.51 1.78
N GLY A 352 3.02 31.89 2.72
CA GLY A 352 2.62 32.55 3.97
C GLY A 352 2.07 31.64 5.07
N TYR A 353 2.29 30.32 4.96
CA TYR A 353 1.80 29.33 5.94
C TYR A 353 2.71 29.15 7.16
N GLY A 354 3.84 29.84 7.27
CA GLY A 354 4.73 29.76 8.44
C GLY A 354 6.18 29.53 8.07
N ASN A 355 7.03 29.48 9.08
CA ASN A 355 8.48 29.37 8.89
C ASN A 355 9.02 27.94 9.06
N THR A 356 8.25 27.07 9.70
CA THR A 356 8.61 25.67 9.95
C THR A 356 7.60 24.73 9.31
N LEU A 357 8.02 23.50 9.00
CA LEU A 357 7.14 22.48 8.44
C LEU A 357 5.95 22.19 9.37
N ASP A 358 6.16 22.12 10.68
CA ASP A 358 5.09 21.90 11.67
C ASP A 358 4.04 23.03 11.66
N GLU A 359 4.48 24.29 11.59
CA GLU A 359 3.56 25.44 11.46
C GLU A 359 2.75 25.35 10.17
N ILE A 360 3.40 24.97 9.06
CA ILE A 360 2.78 24.85 7.75
C ILE A 360 1.74 23.73 7.76
N ILE A 361 2.06 22.55 8.28
CA ILE A 361 1.14 21.41 8.43
C ILE A 361 -0.07 21.82 9.29
N ALA A 362 0.18 22.48 10.42
CA ALA A 362 -0.88 22.92 11.32
C ALA A 362 -1.81 23.95 10.65
N LYS A 363 -1.27 24.98 9.99
CA LYS A 363 -2.07 26.04 9.36
C LYS A 363 -2.79 25.59 8.09
N THR A 364 -2.26 24.60 7.37
CA THR A 364 -2.94 23.98 6.24
C THR A 364 -3.98 22.95 6.65
N ASN A 365 -3.98 22.51 7.91
CA ASN A 365 -4.77 21.39 8.44
C ASN A 365 -4.53 20.08 7.68
N ALA A 366 -3.33 19.89 7.12
CA ALA A 366 -3.03 18.82 6.16
C ALA A 366 -3.03 17.40 6.75
N THR A 367 -2.98 17.27 8.08
CA THR A 367 -3.08 15.97 8.79
C THR A 367 -4.42 15.78 9.49
N THR A 368 -5.32 16.76 9.39
CA THR A 368 -6.65 16.76 10.03
C THR A 368 -7.74 17.05 8.98
N THR A 369 -8.53 18.10 9.15
CA THR A 369 -9.76 18.37 8.40
C THR A 369 -9.55 18.72 6.92
N ASN A 370 -8.31 19.08 6.54
CA ASN A 370 -7.94 19.43 5.18
C ASN A 370 -6.76 18.56 4.69
N GLY A 371 -6.73 17.30 5.12
CA GLY A 371 -5.75 16.31 4.70
C GLY A 371 -6.27 15.37 3.62
N TYR A 372 -5.67 14.18 3.58
CA TYR A 372 -6.15 13.05 2.78
C TYR A 372 -7.61 12.73 3.10
N LYS A 373 -8.41 12.55 2.04
CA LYS A 373 -9.83 12.19 2.12
C LYS A 373 -10.13 11.03 1.20
N ASN A 374 -10.96 10.13 1.68
CA ASN A 374 -11.77 9.24 0.86
C ASN A 374 -13.18 9.23 1.47
N LEU A 375 -14.09 9.97 0.84
CA LEU A 375 -15.43 10.30 1.33
C LEU A 375 -16.46 9.21 1.05
N ASN A 376 -16.10 8.22 0.23
CA ASN A 376 -16.97 7.10 -0.10
C ASN A 376 -16.36 5.81 0.44
N THR A 377 -17.19 4.80 0.45
CA THR A 377 -16.98 3.56 1.17
C THR A 377 -16.94 2.43 0.17
N ASP A 378 -16.28 1.31 0.48
CA ASP A 378 -16.36 0.10 -0.32
C ASP A 378 -16.92 -1.05 0.53
N ALA A 379 -16.92 -2.28 0.00
CA ALA A 379 -17.47 -3.43 0.72
C ALA A 379 -16.70 -3.81 1.99
N VAL A 380 -15.51 -3.24 2.21
CA VAL A 380 -14.59 -3.52 3.33
C VAL A 380 -14.45 -2.29 4.22
N ALA A 381 -14.09 -1.16 3.62
CA ALA A 381 -13.91 0.10 4.31
C ALA A 381 -15.19 0.94 4.21
N THR A 382 -16.04 0.83 5.22
CA THR A 382 -17.43 1.35 5.20
C THR A 382 -17.61 2.74 5.77
N GLU A 383 -16.55 3.39 6.23
CA GLU A 383 -16.58 4.74 6.81
C GLU A 383 -15.60 5.67 6.09
N PRO A 384 -15.93 6.97 5.92
CA PRO A 384 -15.04 7.94 5.29
C PRO A 384 -13.72 8.16 6.02
N VAL A 385 -12.64 8.39 5.26
CA VAL A 385 -11.38 8.91 5.78
C VAL A 385 -11.45 10.45 5.83
N THR A 386 -11.37 11.01 7.02
CA THR A 386 -11.44 12.46 7.28
C THR A 386 -10.43 12.98 8.30
N ASP A 387 -9.74 12.08 8.99
CA ASP A 387 -8.74 12.36 10.01
C ASP A 387 -7.80 11.16 10.24
N VAL A 388 -6.88 11.27 11.21
CA VAL A 388 -5.94 10.20 11.57
C VAL A 388 -6.67 8.94 12.01
N LYS A 389 -7.72 9.05 12.84
CA LYS A 389 -8.40 7.88 13.41
C LYS A 389 -9.11 7.08 12.31
N SER A 390 -9.86 7.76 11.44
CA SER A 390 -10.52 7.12 10.30
C SER A 390 -9.52 6.53 9.30
N ALA A 391 -8.34 7.15 9.11
CA ALA A 391 -7.27 6.55 8.32
C ALA A 391 -6.75 5.23 8.94
N VAL A 392 -6.61 5.16 10.27
CA VAL A 392 -6.26 3.93 11.00
C VAL A 392 -7.36 2.88 10.85
N ASP A 393 -8.62 3.27 11.01
CA ASP A 393 -9.77 2.35 10.93
C ASP A 393 -9.84 1.70 9.54
N VAL A 394 -9.74 2.48 8.46
CA VAL A 394 -9.77 1.99 7.07
C VAL A 394 -8.57 1.10 6.75
N TYR A 395 -7.37 1.48 7.18
CA TYR A 395 -6.18 0.63 7.02
C TYR A 395 -6.37 -0.72 7.74
N THR A 396 -6.87 -0.68 8.98
CA THR A 396 -7.13 -1.88 9.81
C THR A 396 -8.16 -2.81 9.16
N GLN A 397 -9.26 -2.27 8.63
CA GLN A 397 -10.29 -3.06 7.94
C GLN A 397 -9.73 -3.77 6.69
N ARG A 398 -8.84 -3.10 5.95
CA ARG A 398 -8.17 -3.66 4.76
C ARG A 398 -7.01 -4.61 5.10
N LEU A 399 -6.65 -4.78 6.39
CA LEU A 399 -5.64 -5.78 6.75
C LEU A 399 -6.11 -7.19 6.43
N THR A 400 -7.40 -7.47 6.63
CA THR A 400 -7.97 -8.81 6.48
C THR A 400 -9.03 -8.88 5.39
N TYR A 401 -9.50 -7.77 4.84
CA TYR A 401 -10.59 -7.74 3.86
C TYR A 401 -11.86 -8.48 4.34
N GLY A 402 -12.05 -8.59 5.66
CA GLY A 402 -13.17 -9.32 6.26
C GLY A 402 -13.07 -10.85 6.18
N PHE A 403 -11.94 -11.43 5.77
CA PHE A 403 -11.74 -12.88 5.87
C PHE A 403 -11.83 -13.36 7.32
N ALA A 404 -12.44 -14.52 7.52
CA ALA A 404 -12.37 -15.21 8.80
C ALA A 404 -10.96 -15.79 9.03
N PRO A 405 -10.51 -15.94 10.29
CA PRO A 405 -9.29 -16.69 10.58
C PRO A 405 -9.38 -18.14 10.08
N VAL A 406 -8.28 -18.60 9.50
CA VAL A 406 -8.06 -19.96 8.96
C VAL A 406 -7.21 -20.83 9.90
N SER A 407 -6.64 -20.25 10.95
CA SER A 407 -5.87 -20.94 11.98
C SER A 407 -6.05 -20.29 13.36
N ALA A 408 -5.27 -20.72 14.35
CA ALA A 408 -5.39 -20.27 15.74
C ALA A 408 -5.20 -18.75 15.87
N THR A 409 -6.02 -18.13 16.70
CA THR A 409 -6.14 -16.68 16.81
C THR A 409 -5.54 -16.11 18.11
N ASP A 410 -4.85 -16.96 18.86
CA ASP A 410 -4.23 -16.68 20.16
C ASP A 410 -2.71 -16.82 20.13
N GLN A 411 -2.11 -16.89 18.94
CA GLN A 411 -0.66 -16.92 18.81
C GLN A 411 -0.05 -15.63 19.34
N PRO A 412 1.12 -15.70 20.02
CA PRO A 412 1.81 -14.51 20.50
C PRO A 412 2.18 -13.59 19.33
N ALA A 413 2.37 -12.30 19.66
CA ALA A 413 2.84 -11.31 18.71
C ALA A 413 4.13 -11.76 18.03
N ARG A 414 4.28 -11.44 16.74
CA ARG A 414 5.40 -11.92 15.93
C ARG A 414 5.86 -10.82 14.98
N VAL A 415 6.72 -9.95 15.50
CA VAL A 415 7.31 -8.87 14.71
C VAL A 415 8.44 -9.44 13.82
N PRO A 416 8.39 -9.29 12.49
CA PRO A 416 9.46 -9.72 11.60
C PRO A 416 10.80 -9.03 11.91
N ALA A 417 11.92 -9.68 11.59
CA ALA A 417 13.24 -9.04 11.75
C ALA A 417 13.36 -7.81 10.82
N GLY A 418 13.91 -6.70 11.33
CA GLY A 418 14.07 -5.45 10.57
C GLY A 418 12.81 -4.59 10.47
N ALA A 419 11.64 -5.07 10.91
CA ALA A 419 10.40 -4.29 10.91
C ALA A 419 10.50 -3.03 11.79
N GLU A 420 11.36 -3.03 12.81
CA GLU A 420 11.66 -1.83 13.62
C GLU A 420 12.18 -0.63 12.81
N GLY A 421 12.73 -0.87 11.62
CA GLY A 421 13.13 0.17 10.68
C GLY A 421 11.95 1.00 10.17
N LEU A 422 10.75 0.41 10.08
CA LEU A 422 9.54 1.11 9.64
C LEU A 422 9.16 2.25 10.60
N LEU A 423 9.43 2.09 11.89
CA LEU A 423 9.11 3.07 12.93
C LEU A 423 10.26 4.04 13.25
N ARG A 424 11.42 3.92 12.58
CA ARG A 424 12.65 4.62 13.00
C ARG A 424 12.55 6.15 12.96
N THR A 425 11.76 6.71 12.06
CA THR A 425 11.59 8.17 11.93
C THR A 425 10.34 8.70 12.62
N VAL A 426 9.32 7.86 12.83
CA VAL A 426 8.13 8.21 13.63
C VAL A 426 8.48 8.24 15.12
N PHE A 427 9.30 7.29 15.58
CA PHE A 427 9.77 7.19 16.96
C PHE A 427 11.30 7.18 17.05
N PRO A 428 11.97 8.30 16.70
CA PRO A 428 13.43 8.36 16.63
C PRO A 428 14.13 8.27 17.99
N THR A 429 13.39 8.54 19.08
CA THR A 429 13.90 8.46 20.46
C THR A 429 13.78 7.07 21.07
N LEU A 430 13.01 6.17 20.44
CA LEU A 430 12.89 4.78 20.88
C LEU A 430 14.09 3.96 20.40
N THR A 431 14.48 2.95 21.17
CA THR A 431 15.42 1.90 20.74
C THR A 431 14.75 0.97 19.73
N ALA A 432 15.56 0.14 19.05
CA ALA A 432 15.03 -0.91 18.17
C ALA A 432 14.03 -1.81 18.90
N ASP A 433 14.38 -2.30 20.10
CA ASP A 433 13.51 -3.19 20.89
C ASP A 433 12.20 -2.51 21.31
N GLN A 434 12.24 -1.24 21.69
CA GLN A 434 11.02 -0.47 22.00
C GLN A 434 10.14 -0.29 20.77
N ARG A 435 10.71 -0.05 19.58
CA ARG A 435 9.94 0.01 18.32
C ARG A 435 9.31 -1.34 17.99
N ARG A 436 10.02 -2.45 18.22
CA ARG A 436 9.45 -3.80 18.06
C ARG A 436 8.28 -4.02 19.01
N GLU A 437 8.37 -3.56 20.25
CA GLU A 437 7.25 -3.66 21.21
C GLU A 437 6.04 -2.81 20.81
N VAL A 438 6.24 -1.64 20.18
CA VAL A 438 5.14 -0.86 19.58
C VAL A 438 4.46 -1.62 18.44
N LEU A 439 5.23 -2.23 17.55
CA LEU A 439 4.69 -3.07 16.47
C LEU A 439 3.90 -4.25 17.06
N ALA A 440 4.47 -4.97 18.02
CA ALA A 440 3.84 -6.13 18.66
C ALA A 440 2.49 -5.77 19.31
N ARG A 441 2.39 -4.62 19.99
CA ARG A 441 1.16 -4.17 20.66
C ARG A 441 0.08 -3.63 19.73
N THR A 442 0.44 -3.37 18.48
CA THR A 442 -0.50 -2.88 17.46
C THR A 442 -0.86 -3.96 16.44
N GLU A 443 -0.26 -5.14 16.48
CA GLU A 443 -0.61 -6.26 15.61
C GLU A 443 -2.12 -6.59 15.68
N ILE A 444 -2.69 -6.96 14.53
CA ILE A 444 -4.00 -7.61 14.52
C ILE A 444 -3.90 -9.04 15.06
N GLN A 445 -5.05 -9.63 15.36
CA GLN A 445 -5.14 -11.00 15.81
C GLN A 445 -4.49 -11.97 14.80
N SER A 446 -3.87 -13.03 15.30
CA SER A 446 -3.28 -14.09 14.46
C SER A 446 -4.34 -14.90 13.71
N GLY A 447 -3.88 -15.64 12.71
CA GLY A 447 -4.63 -16.73 12.09
C GLY A 447 -5.42 -16.36 10.85
N TYR A 448 -5.38 -15.12 10.37
CA TYR A 448 -5.97 -14.73 9.08
C TYR A 448 -5.20 -15.31 7.88
N PRO A 449 -5.81 -15.37 6.69
CA PRO A 449 -5.13 -15.88 5.50
C PRO A 449 -3.79 -15.20 5.24
N LEU A 450 -2.79 -16.02 4.88
CA LEU A 450 -1.38 -15.67 4.65
C LEU A 450 -0.55 -15.40 5.91
N ASP A 451 -1.10 -15.52 7.12
CA ASP A 451 -0.35 -15.30 8.36
C ASP A 451 0.75 -16.35 8.63
N SER A 452 0.47 -17.63 8.38
CA SER A 452 1.32 -18.75 8.86
C SER A 452 2.72 -18.77 8.23
N THR A 453 2.87 -18.24 7.01
CA THR A 453 4.16 -18.18 6.31
C THR A 453 4.72 -16.78 6.18
N SER A 454 3.93 -15.73 6.48
CA SER A 454 4.35 -14.34 6.26
C SER A 454 5.36 -13.83 7.28
N ASP A 455 5.93 -14.68 8.13
CA ASP A 455 6.85 -14.23 9.18
C ASP A 455 6.25 -13.13 10.09
N GLY A 456 4.92 -13.07 10.23
CA GLY A 456 4.19 -12.02 10.98
C GLY A 456 3.95 -10.71 10.23
N TRP A 457 4.46 -10.53 9.01
CA TRP A 457 4.17 -9.35 8.17
C TRP A 457 2.66 -9.13 7.98
N GLN A 458 1.87 -10.20 7.81
CA GLN A 458 0.42 -10.11 7.64
C GLN A 458 -0.27 -9.34 8.78
N ARG A 459 0.29 -9.40 10.00
CA ARG A 459 -0.30 -8.89 11.24
C ARG A 459 -0.03 -7.42 11.51
N LEU A 460 0.97 -6.83 10.86
CA LEU A 460 1.41 -5.47 11.19
C LEU A 460 0.31 -4.45 10.90
N ASN A 461 -0.15 -3.75 11.93
CA ASN A 461 -1.04 -2.60 11.76
C ASN A 461 -0.22 -1.30 11.78
N LEU A 462 0.40 -0.98 10.64
CA LEU A 462 1.32 0.15 10.57
C LEU A 462 0.64 1.50 10.78
N ALA A 463 -0.61 1.69 10.33
CA ALA A 463 -1.33 2.93 10.61
C ALA A 463 -1.57 3.12 12.13
N ALA A 464 -1.93 2.06 12.85
CA ALA A 464 -2.06 2.09 14.31
C ALA A 464 -0.71 2.38 14.98
N ALA A 465 0.36 1.70 14.56
CA ALA A 465 1.70 1.92 15.09
C ALA A 465 2.17 3.37 14.85
N PHE A 466 2.01 3.90 13.64
CA PHE A 466 2.39 5.27 13.26
C PHE A 466 1.62 6.36 14.00
N SER A 467 0.44 6.06 14.51
CA SER A 467 -0.44 7.01 15.22
C SER A 467 -0.46 6.77 16.74
N SER A 468 0.57 6.12 17.28
CA SER A 468 0.55 5.72 18.69
C SER A 468 1.17 6.76 19.62
N LYS A 469 0.50 7.00 20.76
CA LYS A 469 1.15 7.52 21.96
C LYS A 469 1.78 6.36 22.73
N VAL A 470 3.09 6.41 22.92
CA VAL A 470 3.90 5.36 23.55
C VAL A 470 4.32 5.83 24.94
N THR A 471 3.97 5.07 25.98
CA THR A 471 4.38 5.36 27.36
C THR A 471 5.50 4.43 27.79
N LEU A 472 6.60 5.02 28.26
CA LEU A 472 7.75 4.30 28.84
C LEU A 472 7.72 4.37 30.37
N ASP A 473 8.07 3.29 31.06
CA ASP A 473 8.33 3.33 32.50
C ASP A 473 9.69 3.98 32.83
N ALA A 474 10.03 4.06 34.13
CA ALA A 474 11.30 4.61 34.60
C ALA A 474 12.54 3.83 34.13
N ASN A 475 12.38 2.55 33.76
CA ASN A 475 13.45 1.71 33.22
C ASN A 475 13.54 1.78 31.68
N GLY A 476 12.62 2.49 31.03
CA GLY A 476 12.53 2.57 29.58
C GLY A 476 11.74 1.42 28.94
N ASN A 477 11.00 0.60 29.70
CA ASN A 477 10.13 -0.41 29.09
C ASN A 477 8.87 0.24 28.51
N VAL A 478 8.40 -0.21 27.35
CA VAL A 478 7.11 0.21 26.81
C VAL A 478 6.00 -0.41 27.67
N VAL A 479 5.23 0.42 28.35
CA VAL A 479 4.14 -0.02 29.23
C VAL A 479 2.76 0.24 28.65
N ASN A 480 2.63 1.22 27.75
CA ASN A 480 1.37 1.49 27.05
C ASN A 480 1.60 1.95 25.60
N VAL A 481 0.68 1.59 24.71
CA VAL A 481 0.66 2.01 23.30
C VAL A 481 -0.79 2.32 22.93
N GLU A 482 -1.07 3.58 22.60
CA GLU A 482 -2.43 4.08 22.34
C GLU A 482 -2.54 4.61 20.89
N PRO A 483 -3.02 3.79 19.94
CA PRO A 483 -3.19 4.19 18.53
C PRO A 483 -4.25 5.27 18.29
N GLY A 484 -4.25 5.83 17.07
CA GLY A 484 -5.28 6.80 16.62
C GLY A 484 -5.08 8.21 17.17
N GLN A 485 -3.86 8.53 17.60
CA GLN A 485 -3.45 9.82 18.16
C GLN A 485 -2.28 10.41 17.34
N LYS A 486 -1.81 11.60 17.75
CA LYS A 486 -0.51 12.09 17.29
C LYS A 486 0.59 11.18 17.83
N ALA A 487 1.55 10.79 16.99
CA ALA A 487 2.73 10.03 17.41
C ALA A 487 3.49 10.79 18.51
N GLU A 488 3.68 10.15 19.66
CA GLU A 488 4.33 10.76 20.82
C GLU A 488 4.98 9.70 21.70
N VAL A 489 6.10 10.03 22.34
CA VAL A 489 6.72 9.21 23.39
C VAL A 489 6.70 9.97 24.71
N VAL A 490 6.03 9.42 25.71
CA VAL A 490 5.95 9.98 27.07
C VAL A 490 6.59 9.04 28.08
N LYS A 491 7.10 9.59 29.19
CA LYS A 491 7.57 8.80 30.33
C LYS A 491 6.51 8.83 31.42
N GLN A 492 6.23 7.70 32.04
CA GLN A 492 5.35 7.62 33.19
C GLN A 492 5.92 8.51 34.31
N GLU A 493 5.10 9.40 34.85
CA GLU A 493 5.47 10.13 36.06
C GLU A 493 5.55 9.13 37.21
N VAL A 494 6.72 9.06 37.85
CA VAL A 494 6.85 8.36 39.13
C VAL A 494 5.94 9.11 40.10
N PRO A 495 4.97 8.44 40.76
CA PRO A 495 4.17 9.10 41.78
C PRO A 495 5.14 9.75 42.76
N ASP A 496 5.06 11.07 42.92
CA ASP A 496 5.81 11.77 43.94
C ASP A 496 5.31 11.20 45.26
N ASN A 497 6.07 10.25 45.81
CA ASN A 497 5.79 9.68 47.10
C ASN A 497 6.26 10.75 48.08
N GLY A 498 5.45 11.81 48.16
CA GLY A 498 5.62 12.96 49.02
C GLY A 498 5.81 12.40 50.41
N ASN A 499 7.08 12.33 50.80
CA ASN A 499 7.48 11.95 52.13
C ASN A 499 7.02 13.13 52.97
N ASN A 500 5.76 13.07 53.42
CA ASN A 500 5.17 13.94 54.42
C ASN A 500 5.98 13.72 55.69
N ASN A 501 7.11 14.42 55.76
CA ASN A 501 7.83 14.60 56.99
C ASN A 501 6.94 15.54 57.82
N GLY A 502 6.13 14.92 58.69
CA GLY A 502 5.32 15.60 59.68
C GLY A 502 6.23 16.38 60.63
N GLY A 503 6.59 17.59 60.21
CA GLY A 503 7.17 18.61 61.06
C GLY A 503 6.05 19.33 61.79
N ASP A 504 5.71 18.78 62.96
CA ASP A 504 4.93 19.44 63.97
C ASP A 504 5.57 20.79 64.33
N ASN A 505 4.86 21.90 64.14
CA ASN A 505 5.18 23.15 64.81
C ASN A 505 3.92 24.00 64.98
N GLY A 506 3.28 23.83 66.13
CA GLY A 506 2.30 24.77 66.65
C GLY A 506 2.96 26.10 67.05
N GLY A 507 2.36 27.22 66.65
CA GLY A 507 2.85 28.54 67.00
C GLY A 507 1.93 29.67 66.53
N ASN A 508 1.00 30.03 67.41
CA ASN A 508 -0.09 31.00 67.28
C ASN A 508 0.37 32.48 67.40
N ASN A 509 -0.06 33.37 66.50
CA ASN A 509 -0.39 34.82 66.67
C ASN A 509 -0.58 35.45 65.27
N GLY A 510 -1.53 36.32 64.91
CA GLY A 510 -2.60 37.05 65.59
C GLY A 510 -3.00 38.25 64.69
N ASN A 511 -4.30 38.40 64.42
CA ASN A 511 -5.08 39.61 64.02
C ASN A 511 -4.51 40.65 63.01
N ASN A 512 -5.28 40.93 61.93
CA ASN A 512 -6.27 42.02 61.96
C ASN A 512 -7.19 42.11 60.72
N ASN A 513 -8.41 42.59 60.99
CA ASN A 513 -9.60 42.77 60.15
C ASN A 513 -9.49 43.76 58.97
N ASN A 514 -10.22 43.47 57.88
CA ASN A 514 -11.30 44.28 57.29
C ASN A 514 -11.90 43.44 56.14
N GLY A 515 -13.18 43.09 55.99
CA GLY A 515 -14.42 43.73 56.39
C GLY A 515 -15.23 44.06 55.13
N SER A 516 -16.09 43.14 54.67
CA SER A 516 -17.48 43.45 54.24
C SER A 516 -18.21 42.26 53.61
N ASN A 517 -19.40 42.05 54.17
CA ASN A 517 -20.46 41.12 53.79
C ASN A 517 -20.98 41.37 52.36
N ASN A 518 -21.41 40.30 51.68
CA ASN A 518 -22.85 40.16 51.43
C ASN A 518 -23.22 38.68 51.21
N GLN A 519 -24.07 38.18 52.10
CA GLN A 519 -24.81 36.93 51.93
C GLN A 519 -25.98 37.19 50.98
N ASN A 520 -26.29 36.24 50.11
CA ASN A 520 -27.68 35.79 50.07
C ASN A 520 -27.81 34.32 49.67
N ASN A 521 -28.58 33.62 50.49
CA ASN A 521 -29.05 32.25 50.34
C ASN A 521 -30.07 32.15 49.20
N ASN A 522 -30.26 30.98 48.58
CA ASN A 522 -31.23 29.99 49.04
C ASN A 522 -31.56 28.94 47.96
N ALA A 523 -31.53 27.68 48.41
CA ALA A 523 -32.39 26.54 48.10
C ALA A 523 -32.94 26.26 46.68
N GLY A 524 -32.81 25.00 46.27
CA GLY A 524 -34.01 24.15 46.26
C GLY A 524 -34.29 23.29 45.03
N ASN A 525 -34.06 21.98 45.22
CA ASN A 525 -34.94 20.86 44.87
C ASN A 525 -35.04 20.25 43.44
N ASN A 526 -34.81 18.93 43.48
CA ASN A 526 -35.62 17.81 42.95
C ASN A 526 -35.34 17.23 41.55
N ASN A 527 -34.72 16.03 41.60
CA ASN A 527 -35.25 14.73 41.17
C ASN A 527 -36.04 14.65 39.84
N ASN A 528 -35.53 13.84 38.92
CA ASN A 528 -36.26 12.62 38.54
C ASN A 528 -35.31 11.51 38.07
N GLY A 529 -35.39 10.35 38.72
CA GLY A 529 -34.82 9.10 38.23
C GLY A 529 -35.86 8.32 37.43
N SER A 530 -35.41 7.43 36.56
CA SER A 530 -36.17 6.26 36.17
C SER A 530 -35.23 5.12 35.81
N ASN A 531 -35.35 4.08 36.64
CA ASN A 531 -34.90 2.72 36.40
C ASN A 531 -35.55 2.14 35.13
N ASN A 532 -34.84 1.24 34.43
CA ASN A 532 -35.46 -0.03 34.11
C ASN A 532 -34.42 -1.16 34.09
N GLN A 533 -34.66 -2.18 34.91
CA GLN A 533 -33.93 -3.44 35.00
C GLN A 533 -34.65 -4.53 34.21
N ASN A 534 -33.87 -5.54 33.82
CA ASN A 534 -34.21 -6.95 33.63
C ASN A 534 -35.13 -7.36 32.46
N ASN A 535 -34.60 -8.26 31.63
CA ASN A 535 -35.00 -9.66 31.80
C ASN A 535 -33.95 -10.67 31.32
N ASN A 536 -33.63 -11.58 32.24
CA ASN A 536 -32.90 -12.81 32.07
C ASN A 536 -33.94 -13.94 31.90
N GLY A 537 -33.67 -14.93 31.06
CA GLY A 537 -34.56 -16.06 30.84
C GLY A 537 -33.83 -17.19 30.14
N GLY A 538 -33.27 -18.10 30.92
CA GLY A 538 -32.70 -19.36 30.43
C GLY A 538 -33.76 -20.42 30.15
N ASN A 539 -33.37 -21.46 29.41
CA ASN A 539 -33.77 -22.81 29.76
C ASN A 539 -32.73 -23.85 29.30
N GLN A 540 -32.50 -24.81 30.17
CA GLN A 540 -31.60 -25.95 30.08
C GLN A 540 -32.24 -27.09 29.25
N ASN A 541 -31.42 -27.96 28.67
CA ASN A 541 -31.55 -29.40 28.91
C ASN A 541 -30.29 -30.21 28.57
N ASN A 542 -30.01 -31.16 29.46
CA ASN A 542 -28.85 -32.05 29.58
C ASN A 542 -28.89 -33.29 28.67
N ASN A 543 -27.70 -33.74 28.25
CA ASN A 543 -27.10 -35.08 28.46
C ASN A 543 -25.80 -35.11 27.62
N GLY A 544 -24.61 -35.45 28.09
CA GLY A 544 -24.20 -36.40 29.11
C GLY A 544 -23.34 -37.48 28.43
N SER A 545 -22.01 -37.39 28.54
CA SER A 545 -21.14 -38.53 28.90
C SER A 545 -19.66 -38.14 28.79
N VAL A 546 -18.99 -38.30 29.93
CA VAL A 546 -17.55 -38.34 30.14
C VAL A 546 -16.99 -39.63 29.52
N ASN A 547 -15.83 -39.56 28.85
CA ASN A 547 -14.79 -40.60 28.90
C ASN A 547 -13.50 -40.19 28.13
N LYS A 548 -12.38 -40.18 28.85
CA LYS A 548 -11.00 -40.47 28.40
C LYS A 548 -10.36 -41.25 29.57
N PRO A 549 -9.27 -42.03 29.43
CA PRO A 549 -8.43 -42.25 28.26
C PRO A 549 -8.05 -43.74 28.01
N GLN A 550 -7.51 -44.06 26.83
CA GLN A 550 -6.68 -45.25 26.68
C GLN A 550 -5.46 -45.01 25.78
N ASN A 551 -4.35 -45.54 26.30
CA ASN A 551 -3.03 -45.69 25.72
C ASN A 551 -3.03 -46.43 24.37
N GLY A 552 -2.11 -46.03 23.50
CA GLY A 552 -1.62 -46.82 22.37
C GLY A 552 -0.22 -46.37 21.99
N LYS A 553 0.78 -47.10 22.48
CA LYS A 553 2.20 -47.05 22.07
C LYS A 553 2.35 -47.80 20.74
N ASP A 554 3.17 -47.26 19.84
CA ASP A 554 4.26 -47.94 19.12
C ASP A 554 4.73 -47.02 17.98
N ASN A 555 5.93 -46.46 18.06
CA ASN A 555 7.24 -47.03 17.71
C ASN A 555 7.59 -46.90 16.22
N GLY A 556 8.52 -46.01 15.92
CA GLY A 556 9.74 -46.46 15.24
C GLY A 556 10.22 -45.69 14.01
N LYS A 557 11.38 -45.04 14.22
CA LYS A 557 12.59 -45.02 13.36
C LYS A 557 12.81 -43.83 12.42
N ASN A 558 13.66 -42.94 12.91
CA ASN A 558 14.95 -42.50 12.35
C ASN A 558 15.20 -42.78 10.85
N ASN A 559 15.55 -41.73 10.11
CA ASN A 559 16.91 -41.64 9.58
C ASN A 559 17.30 -40.20 9.21
N ALA A 560 18.35 -39.74 9.89
CA ALA A 560 19.22 -38.68 9.41
C ALA A 560 20.14 -39.26 8.33
N SER A 561 20.43 -38.47 7.30
CA SER A 561 21.64 -38.66 6.51
C SER A 561 22.07 -37.32 5.92
N ASP A 562 23.07 -36.72 6.58
CA ASP A 562 24.05 -35.82 5.97
C ASP A 562 24.69 -36.49 4.75
N LYS A 563 24.79 -35.75 3.65
CA LYS A 563 25.93 -35.85 2.72
C LYS A 563 26.28 -34.48 2.16
N ASN A 564 27.41 -33.97 2.63
CA ASN A 564 28.25 -33.01 1.94
C ASN A 564 28.59 -33.51 0.52
N GLY A 565 28.39 -32.64 -0.47
CA GLY A 565 28.93 -32.76 -1.83
C GLY A 565 29.30 -31.37 -2.32
N LYS A 566 30.60 -31.06 -2.24
CA LYS A 566 31.21 -29.77 -2.57
C LYS A 566 31.56 -29.71 -4.06
N LEU A 567 31.18 -28.61 -4.70
CA LEU A 567 31.75 -27.91 -5.88
C LEU A 567 32.10 -28.70 -7.16
N THR A 568 31.46 -28.29 -8.26
CA THR A 568 32.12 -28.13 -9.55
C THR A 568 31.87 -26.73 -10.08
N ASP A 569 32.96 -25.96 -10.20
CA ASP A 569 33.05 -24.70 -10.92
C ASP A 569 32.70 -24.86 -12.40
N THR A 570 31.85 -23.97 -12.91
CA THR A 570 32.02 -23.37 -14.24
C THR A 570 31.63 -21.89 -14.13
N GLY A 571 32.65 -21.04 -14.01
CA GLY A 571 32.52 -19.60 -14.22
C GLY A 571 32.52 -19.28 -15.71
N ALA A 572 31.56 -18.44 -16.12
CA ALA A 572 31.35 -17.66 -17.36
C ALA A 572 29.82 -17.58 -17.53
N ASP A 573 29.10 -16.46 -17.53
CA ASP A 573 29.45 -15.07 -17.75
C ASP A 573 28.60 -14.16 -16.84
N VAL A 574 29.30 -13.26 -16.14
CA VAL A 574 28.77 -11.97 -15.70
C VAL A 574 28.65 -11.13 -16.97
N SER A 575 27.43 -10.85 -17.46
CA SER A 575 27.04 -9.68 -18.31
C SER A 575 25.76 -9.93 -19.12
N VAL A 576 24.57 -10.08 -18.51
CA VAL A 576 23.29 -9.70 -19.17
C VAL A 576 22.24 -9.33 -18.13
N PHE A 577 22.37 -8.16 -17.50
CA PHE A 577 21.25 -7.45 -16.90
C PHE A 577 21.41 -5.96 -17.22
N ALA A 578 21.16 -5.63 -18.49
CA ALA A 578 20.90 -4.29 -18.95
C ALA A 578 20.15 -4.39 -20.29
N GLY A 579 18.92 -3.89 -20.31
CA GLY A 579 18.21 -3.51 -21.55
C GLY A 579 17.54 -4.64 -22.33
N ILE A 580 16.21 -4.54 -22.40
CA ILE A 580 15.52 -4.71 -23.69
C ILE A 580 16.19 -3.73 -24.66
N THR A 581 17.16 -4.24 -25.44
CA THR A 581 17.84 -3.49 -26.50
C THR A 581 17.17 -3.84 -27.81
N VAL A 582 16.49 -2.86 -28.39
CA VAL A 582 15.91 -2.89 -29.73
C VAL A 582 17.05 -3.06 -30.75
N LEU A 583 16.98 -4.11 -31.59
CA LEU A 583 17.85 -4.29 -32.75
C LEU A 583 17.59 -3.16 -33.77
N PHE A 584 18.62 -2.40 -34.14
CA PHE A 584 18.61 -1.48 -35.29
C PHE A 584 19.60 -1.94 -36.36
N LEU A 585 19.13 -2.00 -37.60
CA LEU A 585 19.94 -1.94 -38.82
C LEU A 585 19.81 -0.54 -39.43
N ALA A 586 20.95 0.07 -39.73
CA ALA A 586 21.10 1.46 -40.17
C ALA A 586 21.11 1.62 -41.70
N ALA A 587 20.57 2.76 -42.18
CA ALA A 587 21.09 3.51 -43.33
C ALA A 587 20.54 4.96 -43.31
N GLY A 588 21.44 5.96 -43.33
CA GLY A 588 21.14 7.41 -43.47
C GLY A 588 20.90 7.82 -44.94
N ALA A 589 20.76 9.08 -45.36
CA ALA A 589 20.91 10.40 -44.74
C ALA A 589 20.34 11.51 -45.68
N ALA A 590 20.41 12.77 -45.21
CA ALA A 590 20.59 14.06 -45.94
C ALA A 590 19.39 15.05 -45.89
N LEU A 591 19.56 16.38 -45.85
CA LEU A 591 20.57 17.36 -45.37
C LEU A 591 19.91 18.75 -45.57
N ALA A 592 20.21 19.75 -44.74
CA ALA A 592 19.69 21.12 -44.83
C ALA A 592 20.52 22.05 -45.75
N ILE A 593 20.07 23.32 -45.88
CA ILE A 593 20.73 24.57 -46.39
C ILE A 593 20.17 25.01 -47.78
N ALA A 594 19.78 26.26 -48.11
CA ALA A 594 19.99 27.62 -47.60
C ALA A 594 18.83 28.56 -48.03
N ARG A 595 18.75 29.78 -47.47
CA ARG A 595 18.94 31.03 -48.24
C ARG A 595 18.73 32.30 -47.39
N ARG A 596 19.67 33.24 -47.50
CA ARG A 596 19.39 34.68 -47.40
C ARG A 596 20.33 35.45 -48.35
N VAL A 597 19.83 36.57 -48.88
CA VAL A 597 20.43 37.51 -49.87
C VAL A 597 20.24 37.00 -51.32
N ARG A 598 19.53 37.67 -52.26
CA ARG A 598 19.37 39.10 -52.59
C ARG A 598 18.12 39.28 -53.48
N ARG A 599 17.46 40.43 -53.28
CA ARG A 599 16.36 41.09 -54.05
C ARG A 599 14.96 40.51 -53.93
#